data_AF-A0A2N5A511-F1
#
_entry.id   AF-A0A2N5A511-F1
#
_cell.length_a   1.000
_cell.length_b   1.000
_cell.length_c   1.000
_cell.angle_alpha   90.00
_cell.angle_beta   90.00
_cell.angle_gamma   90.00
#
_symmetry.space_group_name_H-M   'P 1'
#
loop_
_entity.id
_entity.type
_entity.pdbx_description
1 polymer ?
#
loop_
_entity_poly.entity_id
_entity_poly.type
_entity_poly.pdbx_seq_one_letter_code
_entity_poly.pdbx_strand_id
1 'polypeptide(L)'
;LTPVDVINALQVQNDQIAAGQLGGTPALKGQQLNASIIAQTRLKDPQEFGKVTLRVNADGSVVHLKDVARIELGGENYNVVARINGKPASGLGIKLATGANALDTATAIKAKLAELQPYFPQGMKVVYPYDTTPFVKISIHEVVKTLFEAIILVFLVMYLFLQNMRATLIPTIAVPVVLLGTFAVLSMFGYSINTLTMFGMVLAIGLLVDDAIVVVENVERVMV
;
A
#
# COMPACT_ATOMS: atom_id res chain seq x y z
N LEU A 1 4.12 9.18 -48.01
CA LEU A 1 4.22 9.30 -46.55
C LEU A 1 4.11 7.91 -45.96
N THR A 2 5.00 7.59 -45.04
CA THR A 2 5.09 6.31 -44.33
C THR A 2 5.06 6.57 -42.82
N PRO A 3 4.82 5.56 -41.97
CA PRO A 3 4.93 5.73 -40.52
C PRO A 3 6.30 6.26 -40.06
N VAL A 4 7.38 5.95 -40.78
CA VAL A 4 8.73 6.43 -40.48
C VAL A 4 8.81 7.95 -40.64
N ASP A 5 8.18 8.52 -41.67
CA ASP A 5 8.14 9.98 -41.88
C ASP A 5 7.44 10.70 -40.71
N VAL A 6 6.37 10.10 -40.20
CA VAL A 6 5.62 10.62 -39.06
C VAL A 6 6.45 10.59 -37.78
N ILE A 7 7.11 9.45 -37.50
CA ILE A 7 7.98 9.30 -36.32
C ILE A 7 9.11 10.34 -36.34
N ASN A 8 9.77 10.51 -37.48
CA ASN A 8 10.87 11.47 -37.63
C ASN A 8 10.38 12.91 -37.46
N ALA A 9 9.24 13.26 -38.07
CA ALA A 9 8.66 14.60 -37.92
C ALA A 9 8.29 14.92 -36.47
N LEU A 10 7.73 13.95 -35.74
CA LEU A 10 7.42 14.08 -34.31
C LEU A 10 8.68 14.24 -33.45
N GLN A 11 9.75 13.48 -33.71
CA GLN A 11 11.00 13.62 -32.96
C GLN A 11 11.63 15.00 -33.09
N VAL A 12 11.55 15.62 -34.27
CA VAL A 12 12.12 16.95 -34.52
C VAL A 12 11.21 18.08 -33.99
N GLN A 13 9.89 17.95 -34.17
CA GLN A 13 8.94 19.02 -33.83
C GLN A 13 8.40 18.94 -32.39
N ASN A 14 8.55 17.80 -31.71
CA ASN A 14 8.25 17.64 -30.28
C ASN A 14 9.55 17.43 -29.49
N ASP A 15 10.40 18.45 -29.48
CA ASP A 15 11.69 18.42 -28.79
C ASP A 15 11.82 19.54 -27.73
N GLN A 16 12.77 19.38 -26.82
CA GLN A 16 13.13 20.36 -25.82
C GLN A 16 14.55 20.87 -26.07
N ILE A 17 14.66 22.08 -26.62
CA ILE A 17 15.96 22.64 -27.02
C ILE A 17 16.53 23.49 -25.88
N ALA A 18 17.77 23.18 -25.48
CA ALA A 18 18.54 24.00 -24.55
C ALA A 18 19.23 25.15 -25.31
N ALA A 19 18.76 26.38 -25.10
CA ALA A 19 19.23 27.55 -25.86
C ALA A 19 20.23 28.45 -25.09
N GLY A 20 20.57 28.10 -23.84
CA GLY A 20 21.56 28.84 -23.05
C GLY A 20 21.01 30.15 -22.48
N GLN A 21 21.87 31.17 -22.35
CA GLN A 21 21.54 32.45 -21.72
C GLN A 21 22.11 33.63 -22.50
N LEU A 22 21.35 34.72 -22.61
CA LEU A 22 21.85 36.04 -22.98
C LEU A 22 22.69 36.58 -21.83
N GLY A 23 23.92 37.02 -22.12
CA GLY A 23 24.85 37.48 -21.08
C GLY A 23 25.31 36.38 -20.12
N GLY A 24 25.24 35.11 -20.53
CA GLY A 24 25.83 33.98 -19.82
C GLY A 24 27.36 34.12 -19.70
N THR A 25 27.95 33.52 -18.67
CA THR A 25 29.40 33.57 -18.48
C THR A 25 30.14 32.68 -19.51
N PRO A 26 31.32 33.11 -19.98
CA PRO A 26 32.06 34.34 -19.64
C PRO A 26 31.52 35.58 -20.37
N ALA A 27 31.09 36.59 -19.60
CA ALA A 27 30.49 37.81 -20.12
C ALA A 27 31.51 38.97 -20.20
N LEU A 28 31.27 39.92 -21.11
CA LEU A 28 32.06 41.15 -21.23
C LEU A 28 31.88 42.05 -20.00
N LYS A 29 32.92 42.80 -19.62
CA LYS A 29 32.83 43.78 -18.52
C LYS A 29 31.79 44.86 -18.87
N GLY A 30 30.83 45.08 -17.96
CA GLY A 30 29.73 46.02 -18.16
C GLY A 30 28.43 45.41 -18.67
N GLN A 31 28.38 44.09 -18.92
CA GLN A 31 27.12 43.40 -19.25
C GLN A 31 26.10 43.54 -18.11
N GLN A 32 24.96 44.18 -18.38
CA GLN A 32 23.92 44.47 -17.37
C GLN A 32 22.78 43.44 -17.35
N LEU A 33 22.57 42.70 -18.44
CA LEU A 33 21.47 41.75 -18.57
C LEU A 33 22.00 40.31 -18.63
N ASN A 34 21.47 39.46 -17.75
CA ASN A 34 21.56 38.00 -17.87
C ASN A 34 20.14 37.43 -17.89
N ALA A 35 19.79 36.68 -18.95
CA ALA A 35 18.48 36.08 -19.10
C ALA A 35 18.56 34.72 -19.80
N SER A 36 17.78 33.74 -19.34
CA SER A 36 17.73 32.42 -19.99
C SER A 36 16.94 32.48 -21.30
N ILE A 37 17.46 31.83 -22.34
CA ILE A 37 16.80 31.74 -23.65
C ILE A 37 15.90 30.52 -23.64
N ILE A 38 14.62 30.73 -23.93
CA ILE A 38 13.64 29.66 -24.11
C ILE A 38 13.41 29.52 -25.62
N ALA A 39 13.78 28.36 -26.16
CA ALA A 39 13.51 27.99 -27.54
C ALA A 39 12.29 27.07 -27.62
N GLN A 40 12.36 26.02 -28.44
CA GLN A 40 11.27 25.06 -28.59
C GLN A 40 11.07 24.22 -27.32
N THR A 41 9.81 24.07 -26.95
CA THR A 41 9.35 23.20 -25.87
C THR A 41 8.45 22.10 -26.42
N ARG A 42 8.31 21.00 -25.67
CA ARG A 42 7.42 19.89 -26.04
C ARG A 42 5.97 20.35 -26.27
N LEU A 43 5.33 19.67 -27.21
CA LEU A 43 3.91 19.83 -27.53
C LEU A 43 3.06 19.31 -26.36
N LYS A 44 1.95 19.99 -26.07
CA LYS A 44 1.11 19.71 -24.90
C LYS A 44 -0.26 19.18 -25.26
N ASP A 45 -0.84 19.70 -26.34
CA ASP A 45 -2.24 19.47 -26.68
C ASP A 45 -2.38 18.77 -28.04
N PRO A 46 -3.42 17.93 -28.24
CA PRO A 46 -3.69 17.27 -29.52
C PRO A 46 -3.71 18.22 -30.73
N GLN A 47 -4.14 19.46 -30.53
CA GLN A 47 -4.18 20.51 -31.55
C GLN A 47 -2.77 20.94 -31.99
N GLU A 48 -1.79 20.93 -31.09
CA GLU A 48 -0.39 21.24 -31.43
C GLU A 48 0.24 20.08 -32.21
N PHE A 49 0.00 18.84 -31.76
CA PHE A 49 0.39 17.64 -32.52
C PHE A 49 -0.23 17.63 -33.92
N GLY A 50 -1.47 18.08 -34.07
CA GLY A 50 -2.14 18.18 -35.37
C GLY A 50 -1.53 19.19 -36.33
N LYS A 51 -0.76 20.16 -35.84
CA LYS A 51 -0.07 21.16 -36.67
C LYS A 51 1.33 20.72 -37.12
N VAL A 52 1.82 19.59 -36.63
CA VAL A 52 3.14 19.05 -37.02
C VAL A 52 3.18 18.90 -38.54
N THR A 53 4.15 19.56 -39.17
CA THR A 53 4.32 19.56 -40.62
C THR A 53 5.03 18.29 -41.05
N LEU A 54 4.41 17.50 -41.93
CA LEU A 54 4.98 16.26 -42.45
C LEU A 54 5.71 16.48 -43.78
N ARG A 55 5.12 17.30 -44.66
CA ARG A 55 5.68 17.58 -46.00
C ARG A 55 5.15 18.90 -46.54
N VAL A 56 5.99 19.59 -47.31
CA VAL A 56 5.59 20.69 -48.20
C VAL A 56 5.68 20.18 -49.64
N ASN A 57 4.59 20.31 -50.40
CA ASN A 57 4.51 19.89 -51.79
C ASN A 57 5.11 20.96 -52.73
N ALA A 58 5.37 20.58 -53.98
CA ALA A 58 5.97 21.48 -54.97
C ALA A 58 5.09 22.70 -55.32
N ASP A 59 3.79 22.59 -55.09
CA ASP A 59 2.79 23.65 -55.27
C ASP A 59 2.67 24.59 -54.04
N GLY A 60 3.46 24.36 -53.00
CA GLY A 60 3.40 25.12 -51.75
C GLY A 60 2.34 24.64 -50.75
N SER A 61 1.55 23.61 -51.09
CA SER A 61 0.61 23.02 -50.13
C SER A 61 1.36 22.26 -49.02
N VAL A 62 0.88 22.38 -47.79
CA VAL A 62 1.50 21.77 -46.59
C VAL A 62 0.61 20.64 -46.09
N VAL A 63 1.21 19.47 -45.87
CA VAL A 63 0.54 18.33 -45.24
C VAL A 63 0.90 18.30 -43.77
N HIS A 64 -0.10 18.42 -42.91
CA HIS A 64 0.03 18.32 -41.47
C HIS A 64 -0.36 16.92 -40.95
N LEU A 65 0.03 16.59 -39.72
CA LEU A 65 -0.28 15.30 -39.11
C LEU A 65 -1.80 15.04 -39.04
N LYS A 66 -2.60 16.07 -38.76
CA LYS A 66 -4.07 15.96 -38.72
C LYS A 66 -4.70 15.54 -40.05
N ASP A 67 -4.02 15.74 -41.18
CA ASP A 67 -4.56 15.43 -42.51
C ASP A 67 -4.44 13.93 -42.81
N VAL A 68 -3.64 13.19 -42.05
CA VAL A 68 -3.34 11.76 -42.27
C VAL A 68 -3.51 10.88 -41.03
N ALA A 69 -3.78 11.45 -39.86
CA ALA A 69 -3.95 10.72 -38.60
C ALA A 69 -5.01 11.34 -37.69
N ARG A 70 -5.68 10.50 -36.89
CA ARG A 70 -6.53 10.94 -35.76
C ARG A 70 -5.64 11.14 -34.54
N ILE A 71 -5.82 12.27 -33.86
CA ILE A 71 -5.01 12.67 -32.71
C ILE A 71 -5.96 12.96 -31.55
N GLU A 72 -5.83 12.19 -30.48
CA GLU A 72 -6.63 12.32 -29.27
C GLU A 72 -5.83 11.88 -28.04
N LEU A 73 -6.23 12.35 -26.87
CA LEU A 73 -5.68 11.86 -25.62
C LEU A 73 -6.30 10.49 -25.32
N GLY A 74 -5.46 9.45 -25.27
CA GLY A 74 -5.86 8.08 -25.05
C GLY A 74 -5.06 7.40 -23.96
N GLY A 75 -5.36 6.13 -23.70
CA GLY A 75 -4.53 5.28 -22.86
C GLY A 75 -3.26 4.87 -23.60
N GLU A 76 -2.17 4.63 -22.85
CA GLU A 76 -0.96 4.04 -23.42
C GLU A 76 -1.23 2.64 -24.02
N ASN A 77 -2.11 1.87 -23.37
CA ASN A 77 -2.63 0.60 -23.86
C ASN A 77 -4.09 0.43 -23.46
N TYR A 78 -4.79 -0.48 -24.15
CA TYR A 78 -6.22 -0.77 -23.96
C TYR A 78 -6.46 -2.21 -23.48
N ASN A 79 -5.46 -2.83 -22.84
CA ASN A 79 -5.50 -4.24 -22.45
C ASN A 79 -6.35 -4.51 -21.21
N VAL A 80 -6.62 -3.49 -20.39
CA VAL A 80 -7.33 -3.63 -19.13
C VAL A 80 -8.57 -2.73 -19.14
N VAL A 81 -9.75 -3.35 -19.00
CA VAL A 81 -11.02 -2.64 -18.83
C VAL A 81 -11.59 -3.03 -17.47
N ALA A 82 -11.45 -2.15 -16.48
CA ALA A 82 -11.95 -2.39 -15.13
C ALA A 82 -13.40 -1.88 -14.98
N ARG A 83 -14.21 -2.68 -14.28
CA ARG A 83 -15.59 -2.31 -13.90
C ARG A 83 -15.85 -2.73 -12.47
N ILE A 84 -16.63 -1.92 -11.75
CA ILE A 84 -17.15 -2.26 -10.42
C ILE A 84 -18.67 -2.18 -10.48
N ASN A 85 -19.36 -3.28 -10.20
CA ASN A 85 -20.82 -3.39 -10.28
C ASN A 85 -21.38 -2.88 -11.63
N GLY A 86 -20.72 -3.27 -12.73
CA GLY A 86 -21.09 -2.88 -14.10
C GLY A 86 -20.73 -1.44 -14.50
N LYS A 87 -20.28 -0.60 -13.57
CA LYS A 87 -19.88 0.80 -13.85
C LYS A 87 -18.40 0.89 -14.23
N PRO A 88 -18.01 1.79 -15.15
CA PRO A 88 -16.61 2.04 -15.47
C PRO A 88 -15.81 2.39 -14.22
N ALA A 89 -14.65 1.75 -14.06
CA ALA A 89 -13.79 1.97 -12.91
C ALA A 89 -12.32 1.93 -13.33
N SER A 90 -11.47 2.45 -12.46
CA SER A 90 -10.04 2.20 -12.46
C SER A 90 -9.64 1.80 -11.03
N GLY A 91 -8.43 1.25 -10.86
CA GLY A 91 -8.01 0.75 -9.56
C GLY A 91 -6.50 0.63 -9.43
N LEU A 92 -6.07 0.54 -8.17
CA LEU A 92 -4.70 0.29 -7.79
C LEU A 92 -4.66 -1.04 -7.02
N GLY A 93 -3.91 -2.00 -7.54
CA GLY A 93 -3.59 -3.22 -6.82
C GLY A 93 -2.42 -2.96 -5.87
N ILE A 94 -2.70 -2.91 -4.57
CA ILE A 94 -1.67 -2.61 -3.56
C ILE A 94 -1.17 -3.91 -2.95
N LYS A 95 0.15 -4.10 -2.98
CA LYS A 95 0.84 -5.22 -2.34
C LYS A 95 1.63 -4.71 -1.14
N LEU A 96 1.62 -5.48 -0.06
CA LEU A 96 2.37 -5.18 1.15
C LEU A 96 3.87 -5.35 0.88
N ALA A 97 4.67 -4.38 1.34
CA ALA A 97 6.12 -4.50 1.31
C ALA A 97 6.61 -5.56 2.30
N THR A 98 7.74 -6.21 2.01
CA THR A 98 8.35 -7.20 2.90
C THR A 98 8.58 -6.63 4.31
N GLY A 99 8.08 -7.33 5.34
CA GLY A 99 8.24 -6.92 6.74
C GLY A 99 7.32 -5.76 7.19
N ALA A 100 6.52 -5.19 6.30
CA ALA A 100 5.57 -4.14 6.68
C ALA A 100 4.34 -4.73 7.41
N ASN A 101 3.67 -3.90 8.21
CA ASN A 101 2.43 -4.27 8.87
C ASN A 101 1.23 -3.98 7.97
N ALA A 102 0.37 -4.99 7.78
CA ALA A 102 -0.81 -4.88 6.92
C ALA A 102 -1.83 -3.84 7.42
N LEU A 103 -2.10 -3.80 8.74
CA LEU A 103 -3.08 -2.89 9.33
C LEU A 103 -2.60 -1.44 9.28
N ASP A 104 -1.34 -1.20 9.60
CA ASP A 104 -0.76 0.15 9.56
C ASP A 104 -0.75 0.69 8.13
N THR A 105 -0.33 -0.15 7.17
CA THR A 105 -0.30 0.21 5.75
C THR A 105 -1.70 0.53 5.23
N ALA A 106 -2.69 -0.31 5.50
CA ALA A 106 -4.08 -0.06 5.08
C ALA A 106 -4.67 1.20 5.73
N THR A 107 -4.32 1.47 6.98
CA THR A 107 -4.75 2.68 7.69
C THR A 107 -4.12 3.92 7.06
N ALA A 108 -2.83 3.89 6.75
CA ALA A 108 -2.13 4.97 6.06
C ALA A 108 -2.70 5.24 4.65
N ILE A 109 -3.03 4.19 3.89
CA ILE A 109 -3.67 4.32 2.58
C ILE A 109 -5.03 5.00 2.69
N LYS A 110 -5.88 4.55 3.63
CA LYS A 110 -7.20 5.15 3.86
C LYS A 110 -7.10 6.61 4.29
N ALA A 111 -6.15 6.92 5.17
CA ALA A 111 -5.87 8.30 5.60
C ALA A 111 -5.43 9.17 4.42
N LYS A 112 -4.52 8.69 3.57
CA LYS A 112 -4.06 9.45 2.41
C LYS A 112 -5.16 9.66 1.37
N LEU A 113 -6.00 8.66 1.14
CA LEU A 113 -7.16 8.78 0.25
C LEU A 113 -8.18 9.78 0.77
N ALA A 114 -8.40 9.82 2.09
CA ALA A 114 -9.27 10.82 2.71
C ALA A 114 -8.71 12.25 2.54
N GLU A 115 -7.39 12.44 2.64
CA GLU A 115 -6.71 13.72 2.39
C GLU A 115 -6.85 14.18 0.93
N LEU A 116 -6.80 13.24 -0.03
CA LEU A 116 -6.89 13.53 -1.46
C LEU A 116 -8.32 13.73 -1.96
N GLN A 117 -9.30 13.16 -1.26
CA GLN A 117 -10.71 13.16 -1.65
C GLN A 117 -11.30 14.57 -1.96
N PRO A 118 -10.94 15.65 -1.26
CA PRO A 118 -11.41 17.00 -1.58
C PRO A 118 -10.96 17.54 -2.94
N TYR A 119 -9.86 17.01 -3.49
CA TYR A 119 -9.32 17.44 -4.79
C TYR A 119 -9.87 16.64 -5.96
N PHE A 120 -10.79 15.70 -5.71
CA PHE A 120 -11.33 14.88 -6.76
C PHE A 120 -12.32 15.64 -7.65
N PRO A 121 -12.31 15.36 -8.97
CA PRO A 121 -13.35 15.84 -9.87
C PRO A 121 -14.75 15.39 -9.40
N GLN A 122 -15.76 16.18 -9.78
CA GLN A 122 -17.14 15.86 -9.46
C GLN A 122 -17.53 14.46 -9.99
N GLY A 123 -18.14 13.65 -9.13
CA GLY A 123 -18.59 12.30 -9.47
C GLY A 123 -17.54 11.19 -9.28
N MET A 124 -16.28 11.54 -9.00
CA MET A 124 -15.26 10.55 -8.64
C MET A 124 -15.43 10.10 -7.18
N LYS A 125 -15.44 8.79 -6.96
CA LYS A 125 -15.58 8.19 -5.63
C LYS A 125 -14.61 7.02 -5.46
N VAL A 126 -13.98 6.96 -4.29
CA VAL A 126 -13.17 5.82 -3.88
C VAL A 126 -14.06 4.74 -3.29
N VAL A 127 -13.82 3.50 -3.68
CA VAL A 127 -14.44 2.30 -3.13
C VAL A 127 -13.34 1.30 -2.80
N TYR A 128 -13.59 0.45 -1.80
CA TYR A 128 -12.65 -0.57 -1.35
C TYR A 128 -13.25 -1.96 -1.66
N PRO A 129 -13.20 -2.42 -2.92
CA PRO A 129 -13.88 -3.66 -3.33
C PRO A 129 -13.19 -4.92 -2.77
N TYR A 130 -11.92 -4.82 -2.41
CA TYR A 130 -11.14 -5.91 -1.87
C TYR A 130 -10.16 -5.36 -0.81
N ASP A 131 -10.34 -5.78 0.44
CA ASP A 131 -9.49 -5.43 1.58
C ASP A 131 -9.40 -6.64 2.51
N THR A 132 -8.19 -7.16 2.72
CA THR A 132 -7.95 -8.31 3.60
C THR A 132 -7.79 -7.91 5.07
N THR A 133 -7.58 -6.63 5.36
CA THR A 133 -7.27 -6.15 6.71
C THR A 133 -8.43 -6.25 7.71
N PRO A 134 -9.72 -6.10 7.33
CA PRO A 134 -10.83 -6.31 8.26
C PRO A 134 -10.85 -7.74 8.80
N PHE A 135 -10.57 -8.73 7.96
CA PHE A 135 -10.50 -10.13 8.39
C PHE A 135 -9.37 -10.34 9.39
N VAL A 136 -8.16 -9.86 9.09
CA VAL A 136 -7.01 -9.94 10.01
C VAL A 136 -7.32 -9.29 11.36
N LYS A 137 -7.95 -8.10 11.34
CA LYS A 137 -8.34 -7.38 12.56
C LYS A 137 -9.34 -8.17 13.40
N ILE A 138 -10.36 -8.75 12.76
CA ILE A 138 -11.35 -9.60 13.43
C ILE A 138 -10.68 -10.87 13.98
N SER A 139 -9.82 -11.54 13.21
CA SER A 139 -9.12 -12.74 13.68
C SER A 139 -8.25 -12.47 14.91
N ILE A 140 -7.50 -11.35 14.94
CA ILE A 140 -6.71 -10.97 16.12
C ILE A 140 -7.64 -10.70 17.31
N HIS A 141 -8.74 -9.98 17.10
CA HIS A 141 -9.70 -9.68 18.16
C HIS A 141 -10.32 -10.94 18.76
N GLU A 142 -10.77 -11.87 17.91
CA GLU A 142 -11.34 -13.14 18.37
C GLU A 142 -10.33 -13.99 19.14
N VAL A 143 -9.06 -14.04 18.72
CA VAL A 143 -8.05 -14.80 19.47
C VAL A 143 -7.74 -14.15 20.81
N VAL A 144 -7.67 -12.82 20.88
CA VAL A 144 -7.50 -12.14 22.18
C VAL A 144 -8.70 -12.42 23.09
N LYS A 145 -9.92 -12.39 22.54
CA LYS A 145 -11.14 -12.70 23.27
C LYS A 145 -11.14 -14.16 23.79
N THR A 146 -10.86 -15.13 22.93
CA THR A 146 -10.79 -16.54 23.34
C THR A 146 -9.67 -16.80 24.35
N LEU A 147 -8.57 -16.04 24.27
CA LEU A 147 -7.51 -16.10 25.28
C LEU A 147 -8.02 -15.63 26.66
N PHE A 148 -8.75 -14.51 26.71
CA PHE A 148 -9.36 -14.03 27.96
C PHE A 148 -10.38 -15.03 28.50
N GLU A 149 -11.26 -15.58 27.63
CA GLU A 149 -12.22 -16.61 28.01
C GLU A 149 -11.52 -17.86 28.56
N ALA A 150 -10.45 -18.31 27.92
CA ALA A 150 -9.66 -19.46 28.37
C ALA A 150 -9.05 -19.22 29.76
N ILE A 151 -8.45 -18.05 30.01
CA ILE A 151 -7.88 -17.72 31.32
C ILE A 151 -8.97 -17.73 32.40
N ILE A 152 -10.15 -17.17 32.11
CA ILE A 152 -11.29 -17.17 33.04
C ILE A 152 -11.76 -18.60 33.31
N LEU A 153 -11.90 -19.43 32.29
CA LEU A 153 -12.31 -20.83 32.44
C LEU A 153 -11.29 -21.62 33.28
N VAL A 154 -10.00 -21.44 33.02
CA VAL A 154 -8.93 -22.07 33.83
C VAL A 154 -9.02 -21.62 35.28
N PHE A 155 -9.21 -20.32 35.53
CA PHE A 155 -9.38 -19.81 36.88
C PHE A 155 -10.60 -20.44 37.59
N LEU A 156 -11.74 -20.53 36.91
CA LEU A 156 -12.96 -21.11 37.49
C LEU A 156 -12.80 -22.61 37.79
N VAL A 157 -12.22 -23.37 36.87
CA VAL A 157 -11.96 -24.81 37.05
C VAL A 157 -10.98 -25.03 38.19
N MET A 158 -9.87 -24.27 38.23
CA MET A 158 -8.88 -24.40 39.30
C MET A 158 -9.43 -24.00 40.66
N TYR A 159 -10.27 -22.95 40.72
CA TYR A 159 -10.92 -22.58 41.96
C TYR A 159 -11.88 -23.65 42.47
N LEU A 160 -12.58 -24.34 41.55
CA LEU A 160 -13.50 -25.42 41.91
C LEU A 160 -12.77 -26.59 42.57
N PHE A 161 -11.61 -26.99 42.04
CA PHE A 161 -10.82 -28.11 42.58
C PHE A 161 -10.03 -27.76 43.83
N LEU A 162 -9.39 -26.59 43.86
CA LEU A 162 -8.49 -26.21 44.94
C LEU A 162 -9.18 -25.46 46.08
N GLN A 163 -10.33 -24.82 45.82
CA GLN A 163 -11.11 -24.01 46.79
C GLN A 163 -10.29 -22.93 47.53
N ASN A 164 -9.09 -22.62 47.03
CA ASN A 164 -8.12 -21.72 47.63
C ASN A 164 -7.73 -20.66 46.60
N MET A 165 -8.04 -19.40 46.92
CA MET A 165 -7.77 -18.26 46.04
C MET A 165 -6.27 -18.05 45.78
N ARG A 166 -5.41 -18.37 46.76
CA ARG A 166 -3.96 -18.21 46.59
C ARG A 166 -3.41 -19.23 45.61
N ALA A 167 -3.84 -20.48 45.71
CA ALA A 167 -3.40 -21.55 44.83
C ALA A 167 -3.92 -21.35 43.38
N THR A 168 -5.15 -20.86 43.23
CA THR A 168 -5.78 -20.58 41.93
C THR A 168 -5.08 -19.45 41.15
N LEU A 169 -4.50 -18.46 41.84
CA LEU A 169 -3.80 -17.35 41.18
C LEU A 169 -2.50 -17.77 40.50
N ILE A 170 -1.87 -18.87 40.93
CA ILE A 170 -0.57 -19.29 40.40
C ILE A 170 -0.68 -19.64 38.90
N PRO A 171 -1.59 -20.54 38.45
CA PRO A 171 -1.76 -20.81 37.02
C PRO A 171 -2.29 -19.59 36.24
N THR A 172 -3.17 -18.80 36.84
CA THR A 172 -3.76 -17.61 36.20
C THR A 172 -2.71 -16.55 35.82
N ILE A 173 -1.65 -16.41 36.61
CA ILE A 173 -0.54 -15.49 36.30
C ILE A 173 0.50 -16.18 35.40
N ALA A 174 0.75 -17.47 35.58
CA ALA A 174 1.74 -18.21 34.81
C ALA A 174 1.44 -18.20 33.30
N VAL A 175 0.18 -18.42 32.91
CA VAL A 175 -0.23 -18.49 31.48
C VAL A 175 0.05 -17.17 30.72
N PRO A 176 -0.40 -15.99 31.18
CA PRO A 176 -0.06 -14.71 30.54
C PRO A 176 1.45 -14.45 30.44
N VAL A 177 2.22 -14.81 31.47
CA VAL A 177 3.67 -14.59 31.48
C VAL A 177 4.36 -15.41 30.38
N VAL A 178 4.00 -16.69 30.24
CA VAL A 178 4.59 -17.54 29.20
C VAL A 178 4.17 -17.08 27.79
N LEU A 179 2.93 -16.61 27.62
CA LEU A 179 2.48 -16.07 26.34
C LEU A 179 3.23 -14.79 25.95
N LEU A 180 3.43 -13.86 26.88
CA LEU A 180 4.26 -12.67 26.66
C LEU A 180 5.71 -13.05 26.33
N GLY A 181 6.27 -14.04 27.01
CA GLY A 181 7.58 -14.60 26.67
C GLY A 181 7.62 -15.21 25.26
N THR A 182 6.56 -15.91 24.87
CA THR A 182 6.42 -16.48 23.51
C THR A 182 6.41 -15.38 22.46
N PHE A 183 5.68 -14.29 22.67
CA PHE A 183 5.71 -13.13 21.76
C PHE A 183 7.09 -12.49 21.67
N ALA A 184 7.81 -12.38 22.79
CA ALA A 184 9.18 -11.85 22.79
C ALA A 184 10.11 -12.74 21.95
N VAL A 185 10.03 -14.07 22.12
CA VAL A 185 10.81 -15.03 21.34
C VAL A 185 10.44 -14.96 19.86
N LEU A 186 9.15 -15.00 19.52
CA LEU A 186 8.70 -14.87 18.13
C LEU A 186 9.21 -13.59 17.48
N SER A 187 9.15 -12.46 18.19
CA SER A 187 9.68 -11.20 17.71
C SER A 187 11.20 -11.23 17.50
N MET A 188 11.95 -11.93 18.37
CA MET A 188 13.41 -12.05 18.27
C MET A 188 13.83 -12.88 17.04
N PHE A 189 13.00 -13.85 16.65
CA PHE A 189 13.17 -14.64 15.42
C PHE A 189 12.55 -14.00 14.17
N GLY A 190 11.96 -12.80 14.29
CA GLY A 190 11.37 -12.07 13.16
C GLY A 190 10.04 -12.65 12.65
N TYR A 191 9.34 -13.45 13.46
CA TYR A 191 7.99 -13.91 13.13
C TYR A 191 6.97 -12.78 13.29
N SER A 192 5.97 -12.78 12.42
CA SER A 192 4.81 -11.87 12.52
C SER A 192 3.64 -12.53 13.24
N ILE A 193 2.78 -11.70 13.83
CA ILE A 193 1.49 -12.17 14.34
C ILE A 193 0.57 -12.42 13.14
N ASN A 194 0.24 -13.68 12.90
CA ASN A 194 -0.63 -14.11 11.81
C ASN A 194 -1.51 -15.29 12.27
N THR A 195 -2.42 -15.73 11.40
CA THR A 195 -3.37 -16.80 11.72
C THR A 195 -2.69 -18.09 12.22
N LEU A 196 -1.53 -18.47 11.68
CA LEU A 196 -0.82 -19.69 12.10
C LEU A 196 -0.21 -19.54 13.49
N THR A 197 0.49 -18.43 13.76
CA THR A 197 1.08 -18.19 15.09
C THR A 197 0.00 -18.08 16.16
N MET A 198 -1.16 -17.49 15.82
CA MET A 198 -2.30 -17.38 16.72
C MET A 198 -2.93 -18.75 17.04
N PHE A 199 -3.12 -19.63 16.04
CA PHE A 199 -3.57 -21.00 16.30
C PHE A 199 -2.58 -21.80 17.15
N GLY A 200 -1.28 -21.64 16.89
CA GLY A 200 -0.23 -22.25 17.71
C GLY A 200 -0.33 -21.84 19.18
N MET A 201 -0.61 -20.57 19.46
CA MET A 201 -0.82 -20.10 20.83
C MET A 201 -2.06 -20.72 21.47
N VAL A 202 -3.18 -20.80 20.76
CA VAL A 202 -4.41 -21.42 21.30
C VAL A 202 -4.16 -22.89 21.69
N LEU A 203 -3.46 -23.65 20.86
CA LEU A 203 -3.09 -25.03 21.16
C LEU A 203 -2.11 -25.12 22.34
N ALA A 204 -1.16 -24.19 22.43
CA ALA A 204 -0.18 -24.16 23.51
C ALA A 204 -0.81 -23.92 24.88
N ILE A 205 -1.93 -23.17 24.97
CA ILE A 205 -2.60 -22.90 26.26
C ILE A 205 -2.93 -24.19 27.00
N GLY A 206 -3.41 -25.23 26.32
CA GLY A 206 -3.73 -26.51 26.97
C GLY A 206 -2.52 -27.13 27.67
N LEU A 207 -1.36 -27.08 27.02
CA LEU A 207 -0.10 -27.60 27.56
C LEU A 207 0.41 -26.72 28.72
N LEU A 208 0.34 -25.39 28.57
CA LEU A 208 0.81 -24.43 29.57
C LEU A 208 0.00 -24.49 30.86
N VAL A 209 -1.31 -24.70 30.73
CA VAL A 209 -2.21 -24.85 31.86
C VAL A 209 -1.89 -26.15 32.60
N ASP A 210 -1.78 -27.27 31.89
CA ASP A 210 -1.50 -28.59 32.50
C ASP A 210 -0.24 -28.55 33.38
N ASP A 211 0.86 -28.01 32.87
CA ASP A 211 2.11 -27.84 33.64
C ASP A 211 1.89 -27.04 34.93
N ALA A 212 1.15 -25.94 34.86
CA ALA A 212 0.86 -25.11 36.03
C ALA A 212 -0.06 -25.82 37.03
N ILE A 213 -1.03 -26.63 36.55
CA ILE A 213 -1.93 -27.40 37.39
C ILE A 213 -1.16 -28.49 38.15
N VAL A 214 -0.37 -29.30 37.46
CA VAL A 214 0.37 -30.42 38.05
C VAL A 214 1.29 -29.95 39.18
N VAL A 215 1.99 -28.84 39.00
CA VAL A 215 2.86 -28.27 40.03
C VAL A 215 2.06 -27.82 41.26
N VAL A 216 0.96 -27.08 41.05
CA VAL A 216 0.15 -26.55 42.16
C VAL A 216 -0.58 -27.67 42.90
N GLU A 217 -1.15 -28.63 42.17
CA GLU A 217 -1.85 -29.78 42.76
C GLU A 217 -0.88 -30.64 43.60
N ASN A 218 0.32 -30.91 43.09
CA ASN A 218 1.29 -31.73 43.80
C ASN A 218 1.79 -31.04 45.08
N VAL A 219 1.92 -29.72 45.10
CA VAL A 219 2.27 -28.97 46.31
C VAL A 219 1.13 -28.99 47.33
N GLU A 220 -0.11 -28.71 46.91
CA GLU A 220 -1.29 -28.78 47.79
C GLU A 220 -1.47 -30.19 48.40
N ARG A 221 -1.26 -31.26 47.61
CA ARG A 221 -1.33 -32.66 48.09
C ARG A 221 -0.33 -32.97 49.21
N VAL A 222 0.84 -32.33 49.22
CA VAL A 222 1.90 -32.57 50.22
C VAL A 222 1.74 -31.67 51.45
N MET A 223 1.01 -30.55 51.35
CA MET A 223 0.75 -29.63 52.47
C MET A 223 -0.48 -29.99 53.31
N VAL A 224 -1.39 -30.80 52.76
CA VAL A 224 -2.53 -31.43 53.46
C VAL A 224 -2.11 -32.76 54.08
#